data_AF-R9ME19-F1
#
_entry.id   AF-R9ME19-F1
#
_cell.length_a   1.000
_cell.length_b   1.000
_cell.length_c   1.000
_cell.angle_alpha   90.00
_cell.angle_beta   90.00
_cell.angle_gamma   90.00
#
_symmetry.space_group_name_H-M   'P 1'
#
loop_
_entity.id
_entity.type
_entity.pdbx_description
1 polymer ?
#
loop_
_entity_poly.entity_id
_entity_poly.type
_entity_poly.pdbx_seq_one_letter_code
_entity_poly.pdbx_strand_id
1 'polypeptide(L)' 'MEYSAGNVSNLLWFVEMRETAKLLQKYDVKEVQRMVLDDNIYQHKTEKRAKGQFGCIKKRLDAIPERLVKALIL' A
#
# COMPACT_ATOMS: atom_id res chain seq x y z
N MET A 1 -21.47 -1.97 -6.93
CA MET A 1 -21.82 -0.89 -5.98
C MET A 1 -21.01 0.32 -6.41
N GLU A 2 -21.67 1.43 -6.75
CA GLU A 2 -21.00 2.64 -7.27
C GLU A 2 -20.12 3.31 -6.20
N TYR A 3 -20.50 3.16 -4.93
CA TYR A 3 -19.74 3.63 -3.76
C TYR A 3 -19.36 2.45 -2.87
N SER A 4 -18.23 2.58 -2.16
CA SER A 4 -17.73 1.58 -1.22
C SER A 4 -17.35 2.23 0.10
N ALA A 5 -17.78 1.62 1.21
CA ALA A 5 -17.32 1.99 2.55
C ALA A 5 -15.79 1.95 2.66
N GLY A 6 -15.12 1.09 1.89
CA GLY A 6 -13.66 0.99 1.89
C GLY A 6 -12.93 2.27 1.51
N ASN A 7 -13.58 3.20 0.78
CA ASN A 7 -12.98 4.49 0.44
C ASN A 7 -13.00 5.48 1.61
N VAL A 8 -14.02 5.41 2.48
CA VAL A 8 -14.15 6.27 3.66
C VAL A 8 -13.51 5.66 4.91
N SER A 9 -13.35 4.34 4.97
CA SER A 9 -12.76 3.64 6.12
C SER A 9 -11.22 3.66 6.13
N ASN A 10 -10.58 4.07 5.04
CA ASN A 10 -9.12 4.00 4.86
C ASN A 10 -8.55 5.39 4.53
N LEU A 11 -7.70 5.92 5.41
CA LEU A 11 -6.93 7.13 5.15
C LEU A 11 -6.03 6.95 3.92
N LEU A 12 -5.46 8.03 3.40
CA LEU A 12 -4.53 7.95 2.27
C LEU A 12 -3.29 7.10 2.61
N TRP A 13 -2.79 7.21 3.86
CA TRP A 13 -1.55 6.55 4.32
C TRP A 13 -0.37 6.87 3.42
N PHE A 14 -0.13 8.17 3.22
CA PHE A 14 0.85 8.66 2.25
C PHE A 14 2.27 8.12 2.52
N VAL A 15 2.68 8.01 3.78
CA VAL A 15 4.00 7.50 4.16
C VAL A 15 4.14 6.04 3.73
N GLU A 16 3.20 5.20 4.13
CA GLU A 16 3.19 3.77 3.81
C GLU A 16 3.02 3.55 2.30
N MET A 17 2.17 4.35 1.64
CA MET A 17 1.95 4.29 0.20
C MET A 17 3.23 4.62 -0.58
N ARG A 18 3.94 5.67 -0.18
CA ARG A 18 5.22 6.05 -0.79
C ARG A 18 6.28 4.98 -0.56
N GLU A 19 6.39 4.46 0.66
CA GLU A 19 7.39 3.43 0.97
C GLU A 19 7.11 2.13 0.20
N THR A 20 5.84 1.73 0.11
CA THR A 20 5.41 0.60 -0.73
C THR A 20 5.75 0.81 -2.19
N ALA A 21 5.51 2.01 -2.73
CA ALA A 21 5.85 2.33 -4.11
C ALA A 21 7.36 2.21 -4.37
N LYS A 22 8.20 2.61 -3.40
CA LYS A 22 9.67 2.44 -3.47
C LYS A 22 10.08 0.96 -3.45
N LEU A 23 9.50 0.18 -2.54
CA LEU A 23 9.80 -1.25 -2.41
C LEU A 23 9.41 -2.03 -3.66
N LEU A 24 8.27 -1.70 -4.27
CA LEU A 24 7.80 -2.29 -5.52
C LEU A 24 8.66 -1.95 -6.74
N GLN A 25 9.63 -1.03 -6.63
CA GLN A 25 10.65 -0.83 -7.69
C GLN A 25 11.76 -1.88 -7.64
N LYS A 26 11.93 -2.57 -6.50
CA LYS A 26 13.06 -3.46 -6.22
C LYS A 26 12.65 -4.92 -6.01
N TYR A 27 11.42 -5.14 -5.55
CA TYR A 27 10.90 -6.42 -5.12
C TYR A 27 9.56 -6.70 -5.78
N ASP A 28 9.21 -7.98 -5.88
CA ASP A 28 7.89 -8.36 -6.36
C ASP A 28 6.79 -8.10 -5.31
N VAL A 29 5.52 -8.20 -5.74
CA VAL A 29 4.38 -7.92 -4.85
C VAL A 29 4.32 -8.87 -3.65
N LYS A 30 4.73 -10.14 -3.81
CA LYS A 30 4.70 -11.13 -2.74
C LYS A 30 5.78 -10.86 -1.71
N GLU A 31 6.98 -10.46 -2.15
CA GLU A 31 8.07 -10.06 -1.29
C GLU A 31 7.71 -8.81 -0.47
N VAL A 32 7.15 -7.77 -1.10
CA VAL A 32 6.70 -6.57 -0.37
C VAL A 32 5.57 -6.91 0.59
N GLN A 33 4.64 -7.78 0.19
CA GLN A 33 3.59 -8.25 1.10
C GLN A 33 4.18 -8.98 2.32
N ARG A 34 5.20 -9.82 2.12
CA ARG A 34 5.90 -10.48 3.22
C ARG A 34 6.53 -9.45 4.16
N MET A 35 7.22 -8.43 3.65
CA MET A 35 7.79 -7.37 4.49
C MET A 35 6.73 -6.62 5.31
N VAL A 36 5.54 -6.40 4.73
CA VAL A 36 4.42 -5.78 5.45
C VAL A 36 3.87 -6.66 6.57
N LEU A 37 3.73 -7.96 6.34
CA LEU A 37 3.07 -8.87 7.28
C LEU A 37 4.03 -9.44 8.32
N ASP A 38 5.21 -9.86 7.89
CA ASP A 38 6.18 -10.59 8.71
C ASP A 38 7.15 -9.61 9.39
N ASP A 39 7.71 -8.66 8.64
CA ASP A 39 8.63 -7.65 9.19
C ASP A 39 7.90 -6.45 9.81
N ASN A 40 6.57 -6.40 9.66
CA ASN A 40 5.68 -5.36 10.19
C ASN A 40 6.16 -3.92 9.89
N ILE A 41 6.58 -3.65 8.65
CA ILE A 41 7.11 -2.32 8.26
C ILE A 41 6.08 -1.18 8.39
N TYR A 42 4.78 -1.50 8.50
CA TYR A 42 3.72 -0.52 8.78
C TYR A 42 3.43 -0.32 10.28
N GLN A 43 4.10 -1.08 11.15
CA GLN A 43 3.99 -0.98 12.60
C GLN A 43 2.54 -1.13 13.12
N HIS A 44 1.76 -2.01 12.49
CA HIS A 44 0.40 -2.32 12.97
C HIS A 44 0.43 -3.31 14.12
N LYS A 45 -0.61 -3.22 14.96
CA LYS A 45 -0.83 -4.17 16.06
C LYS A 45 -1.37 -5.53 15.60
N THR A 46 -2.00 -5.58 14.42
CA THR A 46 -2.61 -6.81 13.91
C THR A 46 -2.29 -7.02 12.44
N GLU A 47 -2.00 -8.27 12.07
CA GLU A 47 -1.75 -8.67 10.68
C GLU A 47 -2.94 -8.32 9.78
N LYS A 48 -4.18 -8.52 10.26
CA LYS A 48 -5.40 -8.16 9.51
C LYS A 48 -5.40 -6.70 9.08
N ARG A 49 -4.93 -5.78 9.93
CA ARG A 49 -4.88 -4.35 9.61
C ARG A 49 -3.75 -4.04 8.62
N ALA A 50 -2.57 -4.63 8.81
CA ALA A 50 -1.46 -4.49 7.88
C ALA A 50 -1.83 -5.02 6.47
N LYS A 51 -2.42 -6.21 6.40
CA LYS A 51 -2.91 -6.83 5.15
C LYS A 51 -3.98 -5.98 4.46
N GLY A 52 -4.93 -5.46 5.22
CA GLY A 52 -5.97 -4.58 4.70
C GLY A 52 -5.41 -3.26 4.14
N GLN A 53 -4.49 -2.63 4.87
CA GLN A 53 -3.82 -1.41 4.42
C GLN A 53 -2.99 -1.66 3.16
N PHE A 54 -2.17 -2.72 3.12
CA PHE A 54 -1.38 -3.08 1.95
C PHE A 54 -2.26 -3.33 0.73
N GLY A 55 -3.35 -4.09 0.88
CA GLY A 55 -4.29 -4.33 -0.20
C GLY A 55 -4.93 -3.05 -0.73
N CYS A 56 -5.25 -2.10 0.15
CA CYS A 56 -5.78 -0.79 -0.26
C CYS A 56 -4.73 0.05 -1.00
N ILE A 57 -3.51 0.14 -0.45
CA ILE A 57 -2.38 0.86 -1.07
C ILE A 57 -2.07 0.28 -2.44
N LYS A 58 -1.94 -1.05 -2.57
CA LYS A 58 -1.63 -1.71 -3.83
C LYS A 58 -2.67 -1.41 -4.90
N LYS A 59 -3.96 -1.52 -4.56
CA LYS A 59 -5.05 -1.15 -5.47
C LYS A 59 -4.98 0.31 -5.91
N ARG A 60 -4.62 1.24 -5.01
CA ARG A 60 -4.45 2.66 -5.34
C ARG A 60 -3.27 2.88 -6.28
N LEU A 61 -2.12 2.24 -6.00
CA LEU A 61 -0.94 2.32 -6.85
C LEU A 61 -1.20 1.76 -8.26
N ASP A 62 -1.95 0.67 -8.37
CA ASP A 62 -2.33 0.07 -9.65
C ASP A 62 -3.33 0.92 -10.45
N ALA A 63 -4.15 1.72 -9.76
CA ALA A 63 -5.17 2.55 -10.38
C ALA A 63 -4.65 3.92 -10.88
N ILE A 64 -3.50 4.37 -10.39
CA ILE A 64 -2.93 5.67 -10.80
C ILE A 64 -1.90 5.49 -11.92
N PRO A 65 -1.75 6.47 -12.83
CA PRO A 65 -0.73 6.43 -13.88
C PRO A 65 0.68 6.26 -13.30
N GLU A 66 1.53 5.46 -13.96
CA GLU A 66 2.91 5.18 -13.52
C GLU A 66 3.73 6.46 -13.28
N ARG A 67 3.52 7.50 -14.10
CA ARG A 67 4.16 8.82 -13.92
C ARG A 67 3.88 9.44 -12.54
N LEU A 68 2.68 9.23 -11.99
CA LEU A 68 2.31 9.71 -10.66
C LEU A 68 2.92 8.84 -9.58
N VAL A 69 3.02 7.52 -9.79
CA VAL A 69 3.76 6.63 -8.89
C VAL A 69 5.22 7.08 -8.78
N LYS A 70 5.86 7.41 -9.90
CA LYS A 70 7.22 7.97 -9.92
C LYS A 70 7.31 9.30 -9.18
N ALA A 71 6.32 10.19 -9.33
CA ALA A 71 6.29 11.46 -8.60
C ALA A 71 6.15 11.29 -7.07
N LEU A 72 5.54 10.20 -6.59
CA LEU A 72 5.43 9.92 -5.15
C LEU A 72 6.78 9.56 -4.51
N ILE A 73 7.70 8.97 -5.28
CA ILE A 73 8.97 8.43 -4.77
C ILE A 73 10.18 9.38 -4.92
N LEU A 74 10.00 10.50 -5.64
CA LEU A 74 10.96 11.61 -5.71
C LEU A 74 11.15 12.25 -4.32
#